data_AF-A0A7X1FAK3-F1
#
_entry.id   AF-A0A7X1FAK3-F1
#
_cell.length_a   1.000
_cell.length_b   1.000
_cell.length_c   1.000
_cell.angle_alpha   90.00
_cell.angle_beta   90.00
_cell.angle_gamma   90.00
#
_symmetry.space_group_name_H-M   'P 1'
#
loop_
_entity.id
_entity.type
_entity.pdbx_description
1 polymer ?
#
loop_
_entity_poly.entity_id
_entity_poly.type
_entity_poly.pdbx_seq_one_letter_code
_entity_poly.pdbx_strand_id
1 'polypeptide(L)'
;MSWPVRSMRQREALSETWRIFPTNPQAPIHLRAIWPKGVPGERLTKNITFNARDYPTVADRQAAFEGKALQLNALGYNIYLCLNSVDPSFPGDERNGLAVKDEHIRCRRYLLIDIDRTETNEPISDDEVDDVLAVVDRVETDLRAMYGYEPLTVFSGNGGHIYIPLENIPNTPESKALCQSILRALAEKYDTPTVKIDTSVYNAGRITKVPGTVARKGLETEERPYRMAHVVE
;
A
#
# COMPACT_ATOMS: atom_id res chain seq x y z
N MET A 1 -7.45 2.40 -25.81
CA MET A 1 -7.26 3.65 -25.02
C MET A 1 -8.55 3.94 -24.28
N SER A 2 -8.69 3.47 -23.04
CA SER A 2 -9.77 3.95 -22.18
C SER A 2 -9.18 4.26 -20.82
N TRP A 3 -8.91 5.54 -20.61
CA TRP A 3 -8.53 6.06 -19.30
C TRP A 3 -9.08 7.48 -19.20
N PRO A 4 -10.28 7.60 -18.63
CA PRO A 4 -10.46 8.68 -17.69
C PRO A 4 -11.26 8.17 -16.49
N VAL A 5 -10.56 7.56 -15.53
CA VAL A 5 -10.92 7.89 -14.14
C VAL A 5 -10.73 9.40 -14.06
N ARG A 6 -11.81 10.17 -13.94
CA ARG A 6 -11.74 11.63 -13.91
C ARG A 6 -10.75 12.02 -12.82
N SER A 7 -9.75 12.84 -13.16
CA SER A 7 -8.65 13.24 -12.27
C SER A 7 -9.11 13.73 -10.89
N MET A 8 -10.32 14.29 -10.82
CA MET A 8 -10.99 14.71 -9.58
C MET A 8 -11.31 13.54 -8.64
N ARG A 9 -11.87 12.42 -9.16
CA ARG A 9 -12.15 11.21 -8.36
C ARG A 9 -10.88 10.58 -7.81
N GLN A 10 -9.80 10.55 -8.60
CA GLN A 10 -8.50 10.05 -8.13
C GLN A 10 -7.98 10.90 -6.97
N ARG A 11 -8.10 12.23 -7.07
CA ARG A 11 -7.62 13.15 -6.02
C ARG A 11 -8.41 12.98 -4.72
N GLU A 12 -9.74 12.90 -4.79
CA GLU A 12 -10.59 12.67 -3.63
C GLU A 12 -10.23 11.34 -2.95
N ALA A 13 -10.18 10.24 -3.69
CA ALA A 13 -9.81 8.94 -3.15
C ALA A 13 -8.36 8.87 -2.65
N LEU A 14 -7.45 9.65 -3.23
CA LEU A 14 -6.06 9.70 -2.77
C LEU A 14 -5.95 10.42 -1.42
N SER A 15 -6.74 11.46 -1.19
CA SER A 15 -6.72 12.19 0.09
C SER A 15 -7.10 11.32 1.30
N GLU A 16 -7.90 10.25 1.09
CA GLU A 16 -8.22 9.24 2.11
C GLU A 16 -6.98 8.49 2.64
N THR A 17 -5.89 8.48 1.86
CA THR A 17 -4.59 7.93 2.28
C THR A 17 -4.17 8.48 3.64
N TRP A 18 -4.44 9.76 3.91
CA TRP A 18 -4.00 10.42 5.13
C TRP A 18 -4.85 10.10 6.35
N ARG A 19 -6.07 9.60 6.15
CA ARG A 19 -6.90 9.02 7.22
C ARG A 19 -6.32 7.69 7.69
N ILE A 20 -5.78 6.90 6.76
CA ILE A 20 -5.13 5.60 7.07
C ILE A 20 -3.71 5.81 7.60
N PHE A 21 -2.94 6.72 7.02
CA PHE A 21 -1.53 6.95 7.36
C PHE A 21 -1.31 8.38 7.87
N PRO A 22 -1.77 8.72 9.09
CA PRO A 22 -1.52 10.04 9.67
C PRO A 22 -0.02 10.35 9.69
N THR A 23 0.37 11.54 9.25
CA THR A 23 1.79 11.90 9.08
C THR A 23 2.27 12.75 10.25
N ASN A 24 3.35 12.32 10.93
CA ASN A 24 3.98 13.11 11.98
C ASN A 24 4.62 14.39 11.40
N PRO A 25 4.53 15.56 12.06
CA PRO A 25 5.10 16.82 11.57
C PRO A 25 6.57 16.75 11.12
N GLN A 26 7.40 15.93 11.77
CA GLN A 26 8.82 15.80 11.43
C GLN A 26 9.12 14.65 10.47
N ALA A 27 8.23 13.65 10.36
CA ALA A 27 8.47 12.47 9.54
C ALA A 27 8.32 12.78 8.05
N PRO A 28 9.28 12.36 7.20
CA PRO A 28 9.14 12.50 5.76
C PRO A 28 8.09 11.53 5.21
N ILE A 29 7.56 11.86 4.03
CA ILE A 29 6.66 10.98 3.27
C ILE A 29 7.46 10.39 2.11
N HIS A 30 7.52 9.06 2.02
CA HIS A 30 8.26 8.37 0.97
C HIS A 30 7.32 7.78 -0.07
N LEU A 31 7.51 8.16 -1.33
CA LEU A 31 6.83 7.64 -2.51
C LEU A 31 7.75 6.68 -3.26
N ARG A 32 7.23 5.51 -3.59
CA ARG A 32 7.87 4.58 -4.52
C ARG A 32 6.96 4.31 -5.71
N ALA A 33 7.43 4.61 -6.91
CA ALA A 33 6.72 4.35 -8.16
C ALA A 33 7.43 3.25 -8.95
N ILE A 34 6.70 2.18 -9.25
CA ILE A 34 7.23 0.97 -9.88
C ILE A 34 6.53 0.75 -11.22
N TRP A 35 7.30 0.48 -12.27
CA TRP A 35 6.71 0.11 -13.56
C TRP A 35 6.00 -1.25 -13.41
N PRO A 36 4.74 -1.39 -13.84
CA PRO A 36 3.97 -2.60 -13.59
C PRO A 36 4.59 -3.85 -14.25
N LYS A 37 4.63 -4.96 -13.51
CA LYS A 37 5.03 -6.26 -14.06
C LYS A 37 4.04 -6.67 -15.17
N GLY A 38 4.57 -7.13 -16.29
CA GLY A 38 3.75 -7.63 -17.41
C GLY A 38 3.11 -6.54 -18.29
N VAL A 39 3.38 -5.25 -18.03
CA VAL A 39 2.98 -4.15 -18.91
C VAL A 39 4.14 -3.82 -19.86
N PRO A 40 3.91 -3.69 -21.18
CA PRO A 40 4.96 -3.42 -22.16
C PRO A 40 5.83 -2.20 -21.83
N GLY A 41 7.13 -2.34 -22.11
CA GLY A 41 8.14 -1.35 -21.76
C GLY A 41 8.78 -1.63 -20.41
N GLU A 42 9.89 -0.95 -20.15
CA GLU A 42 10.59 -1.00 -18.86
C GLU A 42 10.94 0.41 -18.46
N ARG A 43 10.69 0.75 -17.19
CA ARG A 43 11.11 2.03 -16.63
C ARG A 43 11.67 1.82 -15.24
N LEU A 44 12.73 2.58 -14.94
CA LEU A 44 13.37 2.54 -13.63
C LEU A 44 12.38 2.90 -12.52
N THR A 45 12.49 2.18 -11.40
CA THR A 45 11.78 2.54 -10.17
C THR A 45 12.18 3.96 -9.76
N LYS A 46 11.19 4.76 -9.35
CA LYS A 46 11.42 6.10 -8.79
C LYS A 46 11.14 6.07 -7.30
N ASN A 47 12.12 6.50 -6.51
CA ASN A 47 11.97 6.72 -5.08
C ASN A 47 12.07 8.24 -4.85
N ILE A 48 11.09 8.81 -4.16
CA ILE A 48 10.96 10.25 -3.97
C ILE A 48 10.57 10.49 -2.51
N THR A 49 11.30 11.35 -1.82
CA THR A 49 11.05 11.64 -0.41
C THR A 49 10.71 13.11 -0.21
N PHE A 50 9.59 13.39 0.44
CA PHE A 50 9.12 14.73 0.77
C PHE A 50 9.41 15.01 2.26
N ASN A 51 10.34 15.93 2.51
CA ASN A 51 10.88 16.18 3.86
C ASN A 51 10.28 17.42 4.51
N ALA A 52 10.30 17.47 5.84
CA ALA A 52 9.88 18.65 6.62
C ALA A 52 10.68 19.91 6.28
N ARG A 53 11.96 19.77 5.93
CA ARG A 53 12.83 20.90 5.58
C ARG A 53 12.42 21.62 4.29
N ASP A 54 11.87 20.86 3.34
CA ASP A 54 11.48 21.36 2.01
C ASP A 54 10.01 21.79 2.00
N TYR A 55 9.21 21.15 2.85
CA TYR A 55 7.77 21.38 3.02
C TYR A 55 7.45 21.41 4.52
N PRO A 56 7.47 22.59 5.17
CA PRO A 56 7.40 22.71 6.63
C PRO A 56 6.09 22.25 7.25
N THR A 57 4.98 22.30 6.50
CA THR A 57 3.68 21.85 6.98
C THR A 57 3.37 20.43 6.50
N VAL A 58 2.61 19.69 7.31
CA VAL A 58 2.13 18.35 6.91
C VAL A 58 1.28 18.45 5.64
N ALA A 59 0.42 19.46 5.54
CA ALA A 59 -0.46 19.68 4.39
C ALA A 59 0.32 19.90 3.10
N ASP A 60 1.39 20.72 3.12
CA ASP A 60 2.21 20.96 1.93
C ASP A 60 2.96 19.70 1.49
N ARG A 61 3.45 18.89 2.44
CA ARG A 61 4.08 17.59 2.13
C ARG A 61 3.10 16.61 1.51
N GLN A 62 1.91 16.52 2.08
CA GLN A 62 0.85 15.68 1.54
C GLN A 62 0.54 16.13 0.12
N ALA A 63 0.25 17.40 -0.11
CA ALA A 63 -0.04 17.96 -1.43
C ALA A 63 1.08 17.69 -2.46
N ALA A 64 2.35 17.82 -2.07
CA ALA A 64 3.49 17.50 -2.92
C ALA A 64 3.53 16.01 -3.29
N PHE A 65 3.30 15.13 -2.32
CA PHE A 65 3.15 13.69 -2.54
C PHE A 65 1.98 13.39 -3.50
N GLU A 66 0.79 13.95 -3.27
CA GLU A 66 -0.40 13.70 -4.10
C GLU A 66 -0.15 14.13 -5.55
N GLY A 67 0.41 15.32 -5.75
CA GLY A 67 0.74 15.83 -7.08
C GLY A 67 1.70 14.92 -7.83
N LYS A 68 2.74 14.41 -7.14
CA LYS A 68 3.70 13.49 -7.73
C LYS A 68 3.11 12.10 -7.99
N ALA A 69 2.28 11.60 -7.07
CA ALA A 69 1.59 10.33 -7.20
C ALA A 69 0.67 10.33 -8.42
N LEU A 70 -0.17 11.37 -8.59
CA LEU A 70 -1.06 11.51 -9.75
C LEU A 70 -0.26 11.64 -11.05
N GLN A 71 0.81 12.45 -11.05
CA GLN A 71 1.69 12.60 -12.22
C GLN A 71 2.27 11.24 -12.66
N LEU A 72 2.84 10.49 -11.73
CA LEU A 72 3.49 9.21 -12.04
C LEU A 72 2.47 8.11 -12.36
N ASN A 73 1.30 8.11 -11.73
CA ASN A 73 0.24 7.15 -12.04
C ASN A 73 -0.34 7.39 -13.44
N ALA A 74 -0.48 8.65 -13.87
CA ALA A 74 -0.86 9.00 -15.24
C ALA A 74 0.18 8.55 -16.27
N LEU A 75 1.46 8.52 -15.91
CA LEU A 75 2.53 7.98 -16.75
C LEU A 75 2.58 6.44 -16.79
N GLY A 76 1.72 5.74 -16.04
CA GLY A 76 1.61 4.28 -16.04
C GLY A 76 2.24 3.58 -14.83
N TYR A 77 2.85 4.30 -13.89
CA TYR A 77 3.45 3.67 -12.71
C TYR A 77 2.39 3.22 -11.70
N ASN A 78 2.67 2.10 -11.02
CA ASN A 78 2.03 1.77 -9.76
C ASN A 78 2.66 2.60 -8.64
N ILE A 79 1.84 3.23 -7.81
CA ILE A 79 2.30 4.13 -6.75
C ILE A 79 2.14 3.47 -5.39
N TYR A 80 3.18 3.61 -4.58
CA TYR A 80 3.24 3.08 -3.23
C TYR A 80 3.79 4.12 -2.26
N LEU A 81 3.43 3.98 -0.99
CA LEU A 81 4.02 4.71 0.13
C LEU A 81 4.67 3.75 1.11
N CYS A 82 5.62 4.23 1.92
CA CYS A 82 6.16 3.44 3.03
C CYS A 82 5.14 3.35 4.18
N LEU A 83 4.80 2.12 4.58
CA LEU A 83 3.74 1.83 5.56
C LEU A 83 4.03 2.44 6.94
N ASN A 84 5.31 2.40 7.32
CA ASN A 84 5.77 2.75 8.66
C ASN A 84 6.48 4.10 8.68
N SER A 85 6.65 4.67 9.89
CA SER A 85 7.26 6.00 10.01
C SER A 85 8.73 5.95 9.61
N VAL A 86 9.06 6.66 8.54
CA VAL A 86 10.46 6.89 8.13
C VAL A 86 11.13 7.82 9.16
N ASP A 87 12.39 7.53 9.48
CA ASP A 87 13.19 8.36 10.37
C ASP A 87 13.46 9.75 9.73
N PRO A 88 13.25 10.87 10.46
CA PRO A 88 13.54 12.21 9.95
C PRO A 88 14.99 12.45 9.51
N SER A 89 15.93 11.63 9.96
CA SER A 89 17.34 11.69 9.54
C SER A 89 17.61 10.99 8.20
N PHE A 90 16.65 10.27 7.62
CA PHE A 90 16.81 9.63 6.32
C PHE A 90 17.19 10.67 5.24
N PRO A 91 18.32 10.50 4.51
CA PRO A 91 18.84 11.53 3.62
C PRO A 91 18.11 11.61 2.26
N GLY A 92 17.05 10.83 2.04
CA GLY A 92 16.29 10.84 0.79
C GLY A 92 15.66 12.20 0.50
N ASP A 93 15.59 12.56 -0.78
CA ASP A 93 14.88 13.76 -1.24
C ASP A 93 14.20 13.49 -2.60
N GLU A 94 13.70 14.53 -3.25
CA GLU A 94 13.02 14.40 -4.54
C GLU A 94 13.94 14.10 -5.72
N ARG A 95 15.27 14.23 -5.56
CA ARG A 95 16.26 14.23 -6.65
C ARG A 95 17.24 13.07 -6.57
N ASN A 96 17.54 12.58 -5.37
CA ASN A 96 18.62 11.61 -5.17
C ASN A 96 18.22 10.13 -5.37
N GLY A 97 16.92 9.83 -5.44
CA GLY A 97 16.43 8.49 -5.77
C GLY A 97 16.66 7.41 -4.70
N LEU A 98 17.03 7.80 -3.47
CA LEU A 98 17.30 6.87 -2.38
C LEU A 98 16.04 6.12 -1.96
N ALA A 99 16.13 4.80 -1.85
CA ALA A 99 15.05 3.94 -1.36
C ALA A 99 15.08 3.85 0.16
N VAL A 100 13.91 3.94 0.80
CA VAL A 100 13.73 3.61 2.21
C VAL A 100 13.94 2.10 2.40
N LYS A 101 14.62 1.74 3.50
CA LYS A 101 14.93 0.37 3.91
C LYS A 101 14.51 0.19 5.37
N ASP A 102 14.54 -1.05 5.86
CA ASP A 102 14.14 -1.37 7.24
C ASP A 102 14.90 -0.55 8.29
N GLU A 103 16.19 -0.27 8.10
CA GLU A 103 17.02 0.53 9.02
C GLU A 103 16.63 2.01 9.08
N HIS A 104 15.92 2.51 8.06
CA HIS A 104 15.42 3.88 8.00
C HIS A 104 14.04 4.04 8.64
N ILE A 105 13.51 3.00 9.28
CA ILE A 105 12.19 3.01 9.91
C ILE A 105 12.33 3.22 11.41
N ARG A 106 11.74 4.32 11.88
CA ARG A 106 11.75 4.71 13.30
C ARG A 106 10.92 3.77 14.17
N CYS A 107 9.72 3.43 13.71
CA CYS A 107 8.79 2.57 14.44
C CYS A 107 7.82 1.88 13.48
N ARG A 108 7.29 0.73 13.91
CA ARG A 108 6.22 0.02 13.20
C ARG A 108 4.88 0.58 13.64
N ARG A 109 4.15 1.17 12.69
CA ARG A 109 2.83 1.74 12.88
C ARG A 109 1.73 0.76 12.59
N TYR A 110 1.95 -0.11 11.59
CA TYR A 110 0.97 -1.09 11.14
C TYR A 110 1.64 -2.42 10.83
N LEU A 111 0.87 -3.50 10.98
CA LEU A 111 1.05 -4.74 10.26
C LEU A 111 0.10 -4.73 9.06
N LEU A 112 0.64 -4.93 7.86
CA LEU A 112 -0.15 -5.14 6.64
C LEU A 112 -0.50 -6.62 6.53
N ILE A 113 -1.78 -6.93 6.37
CA ILE A 113 -2.26 -8.21 5.88
C ILE A 113 -2.59 -7.99 4.40
N ASP A 114 -1.79 -8.59 3.52
CA ASP A 114 -1.92 -8.47 2.06
C ASP A 114 -2.57 -9.75 1.52
N ILE A 115 -3.81 -9.65 1.05
CA ILE A 115 -4.66 -10.76 0.62
C ILE A 115 -4.80 -10.67 -0.90
N ASP A 116 -4.22 -11.63 -1.60
CA ASP A 116 -4.21 -11.69 -3.06
C ASP A 116 -4.63 -13.09 -3.52
N ARG A 117 -5.14 -13.19 -4.75
CA ARG A 117 -5.30 -14.48 -5.44
C ARG A 117 -3.95 -15.17 -5.68
N THR A 118 -3.93 -16.49 -5.84
CA THR A 118 -2.70 -17.28 -6.02
C THR A 118 -1.97 -17.01 -7.33
N GLU A 119 -2.71 -16.99 -8.45
CA GLU A 119 -2.19 -16.56 -9.74
C GLU A 119 -2.31 -15.04 -9.81
N THR A 120 -1.26 -14.33 -10.22
CA THR A 120 -1.27 -12.87 -10.14
C THR A 120 -0.67 -12.18 -11.35
N ASN A 121 -0.36 -12.87 -12.45
CA ASN A 121 0.33 -12.26 -13.59
C ASN A 121 -0.54 -11.32 -14.44
N GLU A 122 -1.86 -11.37 -14.26
CA GLU A 122 -2.86 -10.57 -14.98
C GLU A 122 -3.66 -9.68 -14.02
N PRO A 123 -4.44 -8.70 -14.50
CA PRO A 123 -5.40 -8.02 -13.65
C PRO A 123 -6.42 -9.03 -13.10
N ILE A 124 -6.93 -8.75 -11.92
CA ILE A 124 -7.98 -9.57 -11.29
C ILE A 124 -9.28 -9.49 -12.12
N SER A 125 -10.05 -10.56 -12.26
CA SER A 125 -11.42 -10.54 -12.81
C SER A 125 -12.46 -10.19 -11.73
N ASP A 126 -13.72 -9.95 -12.10
CA ASP A 126 -14.77 -9.66 -11.11
C ASP A 126 -15.01 -10.86 -10.16
N ASP A 127 -15.12 -12.09 -10.68
CA ASP A 127 -15.28 -13.29 -9.85
C ASP A 127 -14.10 -13.47 -8.86
N GLU A 128 -12.88 -13.18 -9.30
CA GLU A 128 -11.70 -13.26 -8.43
C GLU A 128 -11.70 -12.15 -7.36
N VAL A 129 -12.28 -10.98 -7.65
CA VAL A 129 -12.47 -9.92 -6.64
C VAL A 129 -13.40 -10.42 -5.54
N ASP A 130 -14.51 -11.05 -5.90
CA ASP A 130 -15.46 -11.60 -4.92
C ASP A 130 -14.81 -12.66 -4.02
N ASP A 131 -14.01 -13.56 -4.59
CA ASP A 131 -13.25 -14.56 -3.84
C ASP A 131 -12.28 -13.92 -2.83
N VAL A 132 -11.55 -12.87 -3.25
CA VAL A 132 -10.62 -12.15 -2.36
C VAL A 132 -11.39 -11.41 -1.26
N LEU A 133 -12.47 -10.72 -1.60
CA LEU A 133 -13.26 -9.96 -0.64
C LEU A 133 -13.96 -10.87 0.38
N ALA A 134 -14.33 -12.09 0.00
CA ALA A 134 -14.84 -13.08 0.94
C ALA A 134 -13.79 -13.49 1.99
N VAL A 135 -12.51 -13.56 1.62
CA VAL A 135 -11.43 -13.81 2.60
C VAL A 135 -11.17 -12.58 3.46
N VAL A 136 -11.19 -11.37 2.87
CA VAL A 136 -11.09 -10.11 3.61
C VAL A 136 -12.17 -10.03 4.69
N ASP A 137 -13.44 -10.22 4.32
CA ASP A 137 -14.60 -10.16 5.23
C ASP A 137 -14.49 -11.15 6.40
N ARG A 138 -14.03 -12.37 6.13
CA ARG A 138 -13.76 -13.37 7.18
C ARG A 138 -12.68 -12.91 8.15
N VAL A 139 -11.57 -12.36 7.65
CA VAL A 139 -10.49 -11.83 8.49
C VAL A 139 -11.00 -10.67 9.34
N GLU A 140 -11.74 -9.74 8.74
CA GLU A 140 -12.28 -8.59 9.46
C GLU A 140 -13.29 -8.98 10.54
N THR A 141 -14.23 -9.88 10.20
CA THR A 141 -15.24 -10.39 11.13
C THR A 141 -14.59 -10.99 12.37
N ASP A 142 -13.56 -11.81 12.17
CA ASP A 142 -12.83 -12.44 13.26
C ASP A 142 -12.01 -11.43 14.07
N LEU A 143 -11.39 -10.42 13.43
CA LEU A 143 -10.70 -9.34 14.13
C LEU A 143 -11.66 -8.52 15.02
N ARG A 144 -12.84 -8.18 14.50
CA ARG A 144 -13.89 -7.49 15.26
C ARG A 144 -14.37 -8.35 16.43
N ALA A 145 -14.68 -9.62 16.18
CA ALA A 145 -15.24 -10.52 17.20
C ALA A 145 -14.24 -10.86 18.32
N MET A 146 -12.97 -11.11 17.98
CA MET A 146 -11.97 -11.57 18.96
C MET A 146 -11.30 -10.42 19.71
N TYR A 147 -11.13 -9.26 19.06
CA TYR A 147 -10.31 -8.18 19.59
C TYR A 147 -11.04 -6.83 19.70
N GLY A 148 -12.30 -6.75 19.27
CA GLY A 148 -13.03 -5.47 19.21
C GLY A 148 -12.38 -4.46 18.26
N TYR A 149 -11.56 -4.94 17.34
CA TYR A 149 -10.76 -4.11 16.45
C TYR A 149 -11.54 -3.82 15.17
N GLU A 150 -11.69 -2.54 14.81
CA GLU A 150 -12.30 -2.11 13.55
C GLU A 150 -11.21 -1.98 12.48
N PRO A 151 -11.15 -2.88 11.48
CA PRO A 151 -10.08 -2.89 10.49
C PRO A 151 -10.17 -1.71 9.52
N LEU A 152 -8.99 -1.18 9.16
CA LEU A 152 -8.84 -0.27 8.04
C LEU A 152 -8.50 -1.09 6.80
N THR A 153 -9.38 -1.04 5.80
CA THR A 153 -9.29 -1.92 4.63
C THR A 153 -9.23 -1.12 3.34
N VAL A 154 -8.36 -1.58 2.44
CA VAL A 154 -8.17 -1.00 1.11
C VAL A 154 -8.22 -2.11 0.09
N PHE A 155 -9.08 -1.97 -0.91
CA PHE A 155 -8.93 -2.74 -2.13
C PHE A 155 -7.75 -2.15 -2.92
N SER A 156 -6.70 -2.95 -3.14
CA SER A 156 -5.44 -2.52 -3.75
C SER A 156 -5.52 -2.35 -5.27
N GLY A 157 -6.67 -2.70 -5.86
CA GLY A 157 -6.91 -2.82 -7.30
C GLY A 157 -6.69 -4.23 -7.84
N ASN A 158 -6.01 -5.11 -7.11
CA ASN A 158 -5.84 -6.54 -7.45
C ASN A 158 -6.03 -7.49 -6.25
N GLY A 159 -6.28 -6.96 -5.06
CA GLY A 159 -6.38 -7.70 -3.81
C GLY A 159 -6.90 -6.84 -2.67
N GLY A 160 -6.96 -7.40 -1.46
CA GLY A 160 -7.35 -6.71 -0.23
C GLY A 160 -6.16 -6.44 0.68
N HIS A 161 -6.05 -5.22 1.19
CA HIS A 161 -5.11 -4.85 2.24
C HIS A 161 -5.88 -4.55 3.52
N ILE A 162 -5.53 -5.21 4.63
CA ILE A 162 -6.02 -4.86 5.96
C ILE A 162 -4.82 -4.32 6.76
N TYR A 163 -5.00 -3.17 7.42
CA TYR A 163 -3.98 -2.57 8.27
C TYR A 163 -4.32 -2.75 9.75
N ILE A 164 -3.46 -3.43 10.50
CA ILE A 164 -3.56 -3.56 11.97
C ILE A 164 -2.59 -2.56 12.64
N PRO A 165 -3.06 -1.53 13.36
CA PRO A 165 -2.25 -0.62 14.15
C PRO A 165 -1.42 -1.36 15.19
N LEU A 166 -0.16 -0.97 15.29
CA LEU A 166 0.80 -1.51 16.26
C LEU A 166 1.25 -0.44 17.28
N GLU A 167 0.48 0.63 17.45
CA GLU A 167 0.74 1.69 18.43
C GLU A 167 2.19 2.22 18.49
N ASN A 168 2.86 2.29 17.33
CA ASN A 168 4.26 2.72 17.21
C ASN A 168 5.28 1.83 17.95
N ILE A 169 5.13 0.51 17.93
CA ILE A 169 6.14 -0.39 18.52
C ILE A 169 7.54 -0.17 17.91
N PRO A 170 8.62 -0.39 18.70
CA PRO A 170 10.00 -0.28 18.23
C PRO A 170 10.32 -1.19 17.04
N ASN A 171 11.19 -0.73 16.13
CA ASN A 171 11.69 -1.52 15.02
C ASN A 171 12.89 -2.41 15.46
N THR A 172 12.59 -3.54 16.08
CA THR A 172 13.60 -4.49 16.59
C THR A 172 13.46 -5.87 15.94
N PRO A 173 14.46 -6.76 16.05
CA PRO A 173 14.35 -8.15 15.62
C PRO A 173 13.15 -8.89 16.23
N GLU A 174 12.79 -8.61 17.47
CA GLU A 174 11.65 -9.22 18.17
C GLU A 174 10.32 -8.79 17.55
N SER A 175 10.15 -7.47 17.32
CA SER A 175 8.96 -6.94 16.64
C SER A 175 8.79 -7.51 15.23
N LYS A 176 9.91 -7.74 14.52
CA LYS A 176 9.94 -8.35 13.19
C LYS A 176 9.49 -9.81 13.26
N ALA A 177 10.01 -10.58 14.22
CA ALA A 177 9.63 -11.97 14.42
C ALA A 177 8.14 -12.11 14.79
N LEU A 178 7.62 -11.21 15.63
CA LEU A 178 6.20 -11.17 15.98
C LEU A 178 5.31 -10.88 14.76
N CYS A 179 5.65 -9.87 13.96
CA CYS A 179 4.91 -9.58 12.71
C CYS A 179 4.89 -10.80 11.78
N GLN A 180 6.03 -11.48 11.65
CA GLN A 180 6.16 -12.67 10.81
C GLN A 180 5.33 -13.85 11.33
N SER A 181 5.30 -14.10 12.64
CA SER A 181 4.52 -15.19 13.23
C SER A 181 3.02 -14.94 13.10
N ILE A 182 2.57 -13.70 13.31
CA ILE A 182 1.17 -13.31 13.11
C ILE A 182 0.75 -13.57 11.66
N LEU A 183 1.51 -13.12 10.66
CA LEU A 183 1.14 -13.35 9.25
C LEU A 183 1.07 -14.84 8.90
N ARG A 184 1.98 -15.67 9.44
CA ARG A 184 1.94 -17.12 9.23
C ARG A 184 0.69 -17.76 9.83
N ALA A 185 0.33 -17.37 11.06
CA ALA A 185 -0.87 -17.88 11.72
C ALA A 185 -2.15 -17.45 11.00
N LEU A 186 -2.19 -16.22 10.48
CA LEU A 186 -3.30 -15.73 9.65
C LEU A 186 -3.40 -16.53 8.34
N ALA A 187 -2.28 -16.73 7.62
CA ALA A 187 -2.27 -17.54 6.40
C ALA A 187 -2.73 -18.98 6.66
N GLU A 188 -2.25 -19.62 7.72
CA GLU A 188 -2.69 -20.98 8.12
C GLU A 188 -4.20 -21.06 8.35
N LYS A 189 -4.80 -20.00 8.90
CA LYS A 189 -6.23 -19.96 9.23
C LYS A 189 -7.13 -19.60 8.04
N TYR A 190 -6.70 -18.68 7.18
CA TYR A 190 -7.59 -18.04 6.19
C TYR A 190 -7.27 -18.36 4.73
N ASP A 191 -6.07 -18.87 4.43
CA ASP A 191 -5.73 -19.25 3.07
C ASP A 191 -6.75 -20.23 2.48
N THR A 192 -7.04 -20.05 1.20
CA THR A 192 -7.83 -20.98 0.38
C THR A 192 -6.95 -21.56 -0.74
N PRO A 193 -7.47 -22.47 -1.57
CA PRO A 193 -6.77 -22.90 -2.78
C PRO A 193 -6.51 -21.76 -3.78
N THR A 194 -7.34 -20.71 -3.78
CA THR A 194 -7.31 -19.63 -4.77
C THR A 194 -6.90 -18.27 -4.22
N VAL A 195 -6.92 -18.08 -2.89
CA VAL A 195 -6.61 -16.81 -2.21
C VAL A 195 -5.61 -17.05 -1.07
N LYS A 196 -4.64 -16.14 -0.92
CA LYS A 196 -3.51 -16.26 0.01
C LYS A 196 -3.24 -14.96 0.74
N ILE A 197 -2.80 -15.08 1.98
CA ILE A 197 -2.16 -13.98 2.72
C ILE A 197 -0.65 -14.00 2.45
N ASP A 198 -0.08 -12.89 1.94
CA ASP A 198 1.36 -12.78 1.71
C ASP A 198 2.13 -12.70 3.04
N THR A 199 2.71 -13.83 3.45
CA THR A 199 3.50 -13.94 4.67
C THR A 199 4.88 -13.28 4.59
N SER A 200 5.25 -12.67 3.45
CA SER A 200 6.54 -11.99 3.25
C SER A 200 6.51 -10.50 3.61
N VAL A 201 5.33 -9.92 3.88
CA VAL A 201 5.16 -8.46 4.07
C VAL A 201 5.53 -7.92 5.46
N TYR A 202 6.16 -8.72 6.32
CA TYR A 202 6.47 -8.38 7.71
C TYR A 202 7.63 -7.38 7.91
N ASN A 203 8.40 -7.04 6.87
CA ASN A 203 9.57 -6.17 7.03
C ASN A 203 9.17 -4.71 7.34
N ALA A 204 10.03 -3.96 8.04
CA ALA A 204 9.66 -2.63 8.54
C ALA A 204 9.49 -1.60 7.42
N GLY A 205 10.34 -1.64 6.40
CA GLY A 205 10.29 -0.74 5.24
C GLY A 205 9.25 -1.15 4.19
N ARG A 206 8.27 -1.99 4.55
CA ARG A 206 7.22 -2.46 3.64
C ARG A 206 6.49 -1.27 3.03
N ILE A 207 6.28 -1.33 1.73
CA ILE A 207 5.48 -0.38 0.98
C ILE A 207 4.06 -0.91 0.83
N THR A 208 3.08 -0.02 0.70
CA THR A 208 1.68 -0.37 0.42
C THR A 208 1.10 0.54 -0.65
N LYS A 209 0.03 0.07 -1.32
CA LYS A 209 -0.61 0.79 -2.42
C LYS A 209 -1.22 2.09 -1.92
N VAL A 210 -1.14 3.14 -2.73
CA VAL A 210 -1.80 4.43 -2.45
C VAL A 210 -3.24 4.38 -2.99
N PRO A 211 -4.28 4.52 -2.13
CA PRO A 211 -5.65 4.75 -2.58
C PRO A 211 -5.75 5.90 -3.60
N GLY A 212 -6.75 5.85 -4.48
CA GLY A 212 -6.93 6.81 -5.56
C GLY A 212 -6.01 6.64 -6.78
N THR A 213 -5.05 5.71 -6.73
CA THR A 213 -4.19 5.38 -7.88
C THR A 213 -4.62 4.08 -8.54
N VAL A 214 -4.54 4.01 -9.87
CA VAL A 214 -4.88 2.75 -10.57
C VAL A 214 -3.72 1.77 -10.51
N ALA A 215 -4.06 0.55 -10.12
CA ALA A 215 -3.15 -0.57 -10.08
C ALA A 215 -3.18 -1.30 -11.43
N ARG A 216 -1.99 -1.45 -11.99
CA ARG A 216 -1.75 -2.13 -13.26
C ARG A 216 -0.93 -3.39 -13.01
N LYS A 217 -1.22 -4.45 -13.73
CA LYS A 217 -0.47 -5.71 -13.71
C LYS A 217 -0.86 -6.52 -14.94
N GLY A 218 0.10 -7.05 -15.70
CA GLY A 218 -0.21 -7.70 -16.97
C GLY A 218 -0.91 -6.77 -17.96
N LEU A 219 -1.57 -7.33 -18.97
CA LEU A 219 -2.37 -6.59 -19.95
C LEU A 219 -3.84 -6.55 -19.52
N GLU A 220 -4.48 -5.38 -19.65
CA GLU A 220 -5.92 -5.24 -19.41
C GLU A 220 -6.75 -5.81 -20.56
N THR A 221 -7.88 -6.42 -20.21
CA THR A 221 -8.96 -6.79 -21.13
C THR A 221 -10.29 -6.28 -20.59
N GLU A 222 -11.39 -6.47 -21.33
CA GLU A 222 -12.72 -6.10 -20.84
C GLU A 222 -13.11 -6.90 -19.59
N GLU A 223 -12.71 -8.17 -19.53
CA GLU A 223 -12.98 -9.12 -18.43
C GLU A 223 -11.99 -8.95 -17.26
N ARG A 224 -10.82 -8.37 -17.52
CA ARG A 224 -9.74 -8.14 -16.54
C ARG A 224 -9.26 -6.69 -16.62
N PRO A 225 -10.08 -5.72 -16.19
CA PRO A 225 -9.72 -4.31 -16.26
C PRO A 225 -8.72 -3.94 -15.17
N TYR A 226 -7.91 -2.91 -15.42
CA TYR A 226 -7.20 -2.25 -14.33
C TYR A 226 -8.18 -1.52 -13.41
N ARG A 227 -7.99 -1.64 -12.08
CA ARG A 227 -8.86 -1.01 -11.07
C ARG A 227 -8.12 0.01 -10.23
N MET A 228 -8.86 1.02 -9.78
CA MET A 228 -8.37 2.01 -8.83
C MET A 228 -8.33 1.43 -7.42
N ALA A 229 -7.21 1.60 -6.73
CA ALA A 229 -7.14 1.30 -5.31
C ALA A 229 -8.06 2.26 -4.55
N HIS A 230 -8.82 1.75 -3.59
CA HIS A 230 -9.76 2.58 -2.81
C HIS A 230 -9.94 2.00 -1.41
N VAL A 231 -10.30 2.86 -0.47
CA VAL A 231 -10.69 2.46 0.88
C VAL A 231 -12.05 1.74 0.79
N VAL A 232 -12.17 0.61 1.45
CA VAL A 232 -13.44 -0.13 1.57
C VAL A 232 -14.20 0.47 2.75
N GLU A 233 -15.50 0.74 2.55
CA GLU A 233 -16.42 1.24 3.58
C GLU A 233 -17.26 0.12 4.19
#